data_AF-A0A833HHK4-F1
#
_entry.id   AF-A0A833HHK4-F1
#
_cell.length_a   1.000
_cell.length_b   1.000
_cell.length_c   1.000
_cell.angle_alpha   90.00
_cell.angle_beta   90.00
_cell.angle_gamma   90.00
#
_symmetry.space_group_name_H-M   'P 1'
#
loop_
_entity.id
_entity.type
_entity.pdbx_description
1 polymer ?
#
loop_
_entity_poly.entity_id
_entity_poly.type
_entity_poly.pdbx_seq_one_letter_code
_entity_poly.pdbx_strand_id
1 'polypeptide(L)'
;MRRIPQLACSLFLVAASIARAQTAPPADPAPAVQVPPAAPAGSFGEIVKATAVTVTIDVRDAAGRVPADLAAKDFAVLEDGQLMPVLAVERIAVP
;
A
#
# COMPACT_ATOMS: atom_id res chain seq x y z
N MET A 1 51.15 -27.47 14.78
CA MET A 1 50.86 -26.73 13.53
C MET A 1 49.76 -27.48 12.78
N ARG A 2 48.69 -26.78 12.41
CA ARG A 2 47.36 -27.31 12.07
C ARG A 2 47.38 -28.32 10.91
N ARG A 3 46.74 -29.48 11.08
CA ARG A 3 46.31 -30.39 10.02
C ARG A 3 44.84 -30.79 10.26
N ILE A 4 43.98 -30.36 9.34
CA ILE A 4 42.67 -30.94 9.03
C ILE A 4 43.00 -32.24 8.26
N PRO A 5 42.38 -33.42 8.52
CA PRO A 5 41.03 -33.69 7.98
C PRO A 5 40.12 -34.69 8.71
N GLN A 6 38.83 -34.43 8.50
CA GLN A 6 37.72 -35.36 8.18
C GLN A 6 37.42 -36.63 9.00
N LEU A 7 36.10 -36.83 9.12
CA LEU A 7 35.38 -38.10 9.24
C LEU A 7 35.49 -38.82 10.60
N ALA A 8 34.47 -38.66 11.45
CA ALA A 8 33.71 -39.76 12.07
C ALA A 8 32.88 -39.28 13.27
N CYS A 9 31.70 -39.89 13.44
CA CYS A 9 30.89 -39.93 14.67
C CYS A 9 30.27 -38.58 15.08
N SER A 10 28.96 -38.44 15.14
CA SER A 10 28.17 -39.17 16.14
C SER A 10 26.73 -39.31 15.68
N LEU A 11 26.48 -40.42 15.00
CA LEU A 11 25.16 -41.04 14.99
C LEU A 11 25.06 -41.88 16.28
N PHE A 12 23.86 -42.03 16.83
CA PHE A 12 23.45 -42.78 18.04
C PHE A 12 23.38 -41.99 19.36
N LEU A 13 22.15 -41.57 19.73
CA LEU A 13 21.41 -42.16 20.87
C LEU A 13 20.20 -41.27 21.23
N VAL A 14 19.07 -41.49 20.57
CA VAL A 14 17.76 -41.16 21.17
C VAL A 14 16.82 -42.33 20.87
N ALA A 15 17.03 -43.45 21.57
CA ALA A 15 16.19 -44.64 21.48
C ALA A 15 15.70 -45.00 22.88
N ALA A 16 14.62 -44.37 23.34
CA ALA A 16 13.76 -44.86 24.44
C ALA A 16 12.59 -43.90 24.70
N SER A 17 11.54 -43.89 23.87
CA SER A 17 10.22 -43.36 24.30
C SER A 17 9.03 -43.76 23.40
N ILE A 18 9.15 -44.78 22.54
CA ILE A 18 7.97 -45.34 21.85
C ILE A 18 7.34 -46.40 22.77
N ALA A 19 6.93 -45.98 23.96
CA ALA A 19 6.25 -46.82 24.92
C ALA A 19 4.76 -46.86 24.57
N ARG A 20 4.28 -48.06 24.24
CA ARG A 20 2.93 -48.54 24.57
C ARG A 20 1.75 -47.66 24.12
N ALA A 21 1.39 -47.71 22.84
CA ALA A 21 0.04 -47.28 22.40
C ALA A 21 -0.47 -47.98 21.13
N GLN A 22 0.00 -49.18 20.79
CA GLN A 22 -0.42 -49.87 19.57
C GLN A 22 -1.13 -51.20 19.86
N THR A 23 -2.38 -51.10 20.30
CA THR A 23 -3.38 -52.17 20.15
C THR A 23 -4.74 -51.53 19.84
N ALA A 24 -4.88 -50.98 18.63
CA ALA A 24 -6.18 -50.66 18.05
C ALA A 24 -6.11 -50.99 16.55
N PRO A 25 -7.13 -51.62 15.95
CA PRO A 25 -7.13 -51.97 14.53
C PRO A 25 -7.03 -50.70 13.66
N PRO A 26 -6.42 -50.79 12.47
CA PRO A 26 -6.22 -49.63 11.60
C PRO A 26 -7.59 -49.06 11.18
N ALA A 27 -7.85 -47.81 11.54
CA ALA A 27 -8.97 -47.04 10.99
C ALA A 27 -8.65 -46.66 9.54
N ASP A 28 -9.61 -46.83 8.64
CA ASP A 28 -9.45 -46.42 7.24
C ASP A 28 -9.10 -44.93 7.12
N PRO A 29 -8.29 -44.52 6.14
CA PRO A 29 -7.97 -43.12 5.92
C PRO A 29 -9.26 -42.32 5.64
N ALA A 30 -9.47 -41.23 6.38
CA ALA A 30 -10.56 -40.32 6.10
C ALA A 30 -10.40 -39.71 4.68
N PRO A 31 -11.49 -39.49 3.92
CA PRO A 31 -11.43 -38.87 2.60
C PRO A 31 -10.78 -37.49 2.67
N ALA A 32 -9.87 -37.20 1.73
CA ALA A 32 -9.26 -35.88 1.63
C ALA A 32 -10.32 -34.82 1.27
N VAL A 33 -10.40 -33.77 2.09
CA VAL A 33 -11.28 -32.62 1.83
C VAL A 33 -10.69 -31.81 0.67
N GLN A 34 -11.39 -31.78 -0.47
CA GLN A 34 -11.01 -30.91 -1.59
C GLN A 34 -11.42 -29.47 -1.26
N VAL A 35 -10.44 -28.57 -1.11
CA VAL A 35 -10.69 -27.13 -0.98
C VAL A 35 -10.95 -26.56 -2.38
N PRO A 36 -12.10 -25.89 -2.62
CA PRO A 36 -12.38 -25.29 -3.91
C PRO A 36 -11.31 -24.25 -4.29
N PRO A 37 -11.01 -24.07 -5.60
CA PRO A 37 -10.12 -23.00 -6.04
C PRO A 37 -10.63 -21.65 -5.54
N ALA A 38 -9.76 -20.87 -4.91
CA ALA A 38 -10.08 -19.50 -4.52
C ALA A 38 -10.41 -18.69 -5.79
N ALA A 39 -11.54 -17.99 -5.79
CA ALA A 39 -11.92 -17.12 -6.89
C ALA A 39 -10.84 -16.04 -7.09
N PRO A 40 -10.53 -15.66 -8.35
CA PRO A 40 -9.56 -14.61 -8.61
C PRO A 40 -10.03 -13.31 -7.94
N ALA A 41 -9.13 -12.68 -7.18
CA ALA A 41 -9.37 -11.38 -6.58
C ALA A 41 -9.53 -10.36 -7.72
N GLY A 42 -10.77 -9.96 -8.01
CA GLY A 42 -11.03 -8.86 -8.92
C GLY A 42 -10.41 -7.59 -8.36
N SER A 43 -9.60 -6.90 -9.15
CA SER A 43 -9.12 -5.57 -8.80
C SER A 43 -10.30 -4.59 -8.93
N PHE A 44 -10.82 -4.12 -7.82
CA PHE A 44 -11.78 -3.02 -7.81
C PHE A 44 -11.02 -1.71 -8.01
N GLY A 45 -11.19 -1.08 -9.17
CA GLY A 45 -10.72 0.27 -9.44
C GLY A 45 -11.91 1.21 -9.45
N GLU A 46 -12.06 2.04 -8.43
CA GLU A 46 -13.05 3.11 -8.40
C GLU A 46 -12.48 4.35 -9.12
N ILE A 47 -13.17 4.84 -10.15
CA ILE A 47 -12.81 6.09 -10.81
C ILE A 47 -13.49 7.23 -10.05
N VAL A 48 -12.71 7.95 -9.23
CA VAL A 48 -13.18 9.14 -8.53
C VAL A 48 -13.17 10.31 -9.50
N LYS A 49 -14.35 10.86 -9.84
CA LYS A 49 -14.48 12.12 -10.57
C LYS A 49 -14.39 13.29 -9.59
N ALA A 50 -13.35 14.11 -9.70
CA ALA A 50 -13.28 15.38 -8.98
C ALA A 50 -14.34 16.34 -9.55
N THR A 51 -15.17 16.92 -8.68
CA THR A 51 -16.23 17.86 -9.08
C THR A 51 -15.74 19.32 -9.06
N ALA A 52 -14.74 19.62 -8.24
CA ALA A 52 -14.10 20.92 -8.15
C ALA A 52 -12.65 20.77 -7.69
N VAL A 53 -11.80 21.70 -8.10
CA VAL A 53 -10.40 21.79 -7.68
C VAL A 53 -10.20 23.15 -7.01
N THR A 54 -9.52 23.16 -5.86
CA THR A 54 -9.12 24.40 -5.19
C THR A 54 -7.67 24.70 -5.57
N VAL A 55 -7.41 25.93 -6.01
CA VAL A 55 -6.08 26.41 -6.36
C VAL A 55 -5.72 27.56 -5.43
N THR A 56 -4.64 27.41 -4.67
CA THR A 56 -4.09 28.47 -3.81
C THR A 56 -2.83 29.02 -4.45
N ILE A 57 -2.75 30.35 -4.59
CA ILE A 57 -1.61 31.06 -5.18
C ILE A 57 -1.11 32.14 -4.21
N ASP A 58 0.20 32.25 -4.03
CA ASP A 58 0.85 33.39 -3.36
C ASP A 58 1.43 34.32 -4.44
N VAL A 59 1.01 35.58 -4.43
CA VAL A 59 1.42 36.57 -5.44
C VAL A 59 2.21 37.67 -4.75
N ARG A 60 3.48 37.81 -5.16
CA ARG A 60 4.41 38.81 -4.64
C ARG A 60 5.11 39.55 -5.77
N ASP A 61 5.40 40.83 -5.54
CA ASP A 61 6.24 41.63 -6.43
C ASP A 61 7.72 41.23 -6.33
N ALA A 62 8.57 41.85 -7.15
CA ALA A 62 10.01 41.60 -7.13
C ALA A 62 10.69 41.96 -5.79
N ALA A 63 10.04 42.75 -4.94
CA ALA A 63 10.50 43.11 -3.60
C ALA A 63 9.88 42.23 -2.49
N GLY A 64 9.08 41.21 -2.84
CA GLY A 64 8.44 40.29 -1.90
C GLY A 64 7.12 40.77 -1.29
N ARG A 65 6.59 41.91 -1.73
CA ARG A 65 5.34 42.51 -1.21
C ARG A 65 4.13 41.97 -1.95
N VAL A 66 3.01 41.84 -1.24
CA VAL A 66 1.72 41.48 -1.86
C VAL A 66 1.19 42.71 -2.61
N PRO A 67 0.91 42.62 -3.93
CA PRO A 67 0.31 43.72 -4.67
C PRO A 67 -1.05 44.13 -4.07
N ALA A 68 -1.27 45.43 -3.88
CA ALA A 68 -2.42 45.94 -3.14
C ALA A 68 -3.77 45.75 -3.88
N ASP A 69 -3.71 45.74 -5.22
CA ASP A 69 -4.89 45.92 -6.07
C ASP A 69 -5.33 44.61 -6.75
N LEU A 70 -4.85 43.47 -6.29
CA LEU A 70 -5.21 42.15 -6.83
C LEU A 70 -6.71 41.89 -6.64
N ALA A 71 -7.39 41.63 -7.74
CA ALA A 71 -8.80 41.30 -7.80
C ALA A 71 -9.03 39.99 -8.56
N ALA A 72 -10.21 39.39 -8.38
CA ALA A 72 -10.58 38.13 -9.04
C ALA A 72 -10.43 38.20 -10.58
N LYS A 73 -10.69 39.36 -11.19
CA LYS A 73 -10.58 39.58 -12.65
C LYS A 73 -9.15 39.48 -13.20
N ASP A 74 -8.15 39.56 -12.33
CA ASP A 74 -6.74 39.48 -12.74
C ASP A 74 -6.28 38.03 -12.89
N PHE A 75 -7.15 37.07 -12.55
CA PHE A 75 -6.89 35.65 -12.62
C PHE A 75 -7.82 34.95 -13.61
N ALA A 76 -7.26 33.98 -14.33
CA ALA A 76 -7.99 33.07 -15.19
C ALA A 76 -7.51 31.64 -14.92
N VAL A 77 -8.46 30.71 -14.79
CA VAL A 77 -8.15 29.29 -14.71
C VAL A 77 -8.33 28.69 -16.09
N LEU A 78 -7.31 27.97 -16.55
CA LEU A 78 -7.30 27.29 -17.82
C LEU A 78 -7.11 25.80 -17.58
N GLU A 79 -7.92 24.97 -18.23
CA GLU A 79 -7.70 23.53 -18.35
C GLU A 79 -7.44 23.23 -19.83
N ASP A 80 -6.25 22.71 -20.14
CA ASP A 80 -5.81 22.45 -21.52
C ASP A 80 -5.97 23.65 -22.47
N GLY A 81 -5.78 24.86 -21.94
CA GLY A 81 -5.92 26.12 -22.68
C GLY A 81 -7.36 26.63 -22.82
N GLN A 82 -8.36 25.93 -22.29
CA GLN A 82 -9.75 26.39 -22.24
C GLN A 82 -10.06 27.10 -20.91
N LEU A 83 -10.75 28.24 -20.98
CA LEU A 83 -11.18 28.98 -19.78
C LEU A 83 -12.19 28.18 -18.97
N MET A 84 -11.87 27.97 -17.69
CA MET A 84 -12.70 27.26 -16.74
C MET A 84 -13.56 28.20 -15.90
N PRO A 85 -14.79 27.78 -15.53
CA PRO A 85 -15.62 28.54 -14.61
C PRO A 85 -15.00 28.57 -13.21
N VAL A 86 -14.88 29.76 -12.64
CA VAL A 86 -14.45 29.93 -11.25
C VAL A 86 -15.70 30.03 -10.37
N LEU A 87 -15.84 29.08 -9.44
CA LEU A 87 -17.00 29.00 -8.56
C LEU A 87 -16.93 30.01 -7.40
N ALA A 88 -15.74 30.24 -6.88
CA ALA A 88 -15.48 31.18 -5.79
C ALA A 88 -14.02 31.66 -5.83
N VAL A 89 -13.80 32.88 -5.33
CA VAL A 89 -12.47 33.44 -5.09
C VAL A 89 -12.42 33.92 -3.64
N GLU A 90 -11.45 33.44 -2.89
CA GLU A 90 -11.21 33.83 -1.50
C GLU A 90 -9.79 34.36 -1.37
N ARG A 91 -9.64 35.49 -0.67
CA ARG A 91 -8.33 36.02 -0.31
C ARG A 91 -7.91 35.40 1.02
N ILE A 92 -6.93 34.52 0.97
CA ILE A 92 -6.35 33.90 2.16
C ILE A 92 -5.26 34.82 2.70
N ALA A 93 -5.50 35.42 3.86
CA ALA A 93 -4.45 36.12 4.60
C ALA A 93 -3.62 35.07 5.36
N VAL A 94 -2.34 34.95 5.01
CA VAL A 94 -1.39 34.15 5.81
C VAL A 94 -0.87 35.07 6.94
N PRO A 95 -1.02 34.68 8.22
CA PRO A 95 -0.62 35.49 9.38
C PRO A 95 0.89 35.75 9.45
#